data_AF-Q45SM6-F1
#
_entry.id   AF-Q45SM6-F1
#
_cell.length_a   1.000
_cell.length_b   1.000
_cell.length_c   1.000
_cell.angle_alpha   90.00
_cell.angle_beta   90.00
_cell.angle_gamma   90.00
#
_symmetry.space_group_name_H-M   'P 1'
#
loop_
_entity.id
_entity.type
_entity.pdbx_description
1 polymer ?
#
loop_
_entity_poly.entity_id
_entity_poly.type
_entity_poly.pdbx_seq_one_letter_code
_entity_poly.pdbx_strand_id
1 'polypeptide(L)'
;SIGETIIDDKNYYFNQSGVLQTGVFSTEDGFKYFAPANTLDENLEGEAIDFTGKLIIDENIYYFDDNYRGAVEWKELDGEMHYFSPETGKAFKGLNQIGDDKYYFNSDGVMQKGFV
;
A
#
# COMPACT_ATOMS: atom_id res chain seq x y z
N SER A 1 5.81 6.71 -21.67
CA SER A 1 5.39 7.49 -20.49
C SER A 1 6.19 7.03 -19.28
N ILE A 2 6.36 7.88 -18.26
CA ILE A 2 7.03 7.55 -16.99
C ILE A 2 6.11 8.01 -15.86
N GLY A 3 5.99 7.21 -14.80
CA GLY A 3 5.08 7.45 -13.69
C GLY A 3 3.63 7.09 -14.03
N GLU A 4 2.70 7.73 -13.31
CA GLU A 4 1.27 7.59 -13.55
C GLU A 4 0.89 8.15 -14.93
N THR A 5 0.09 7.42 -15.70
CA THR A 5 -0.34 7.79 -17.04
C THR A 5 -1.76 7.33 -17.29
N ILE A 6 -2.58 8.20 -17.85
CA ILE A 6 -3.98 7.90 -18.22
C ILE A 6 -4.03 7.43 -19.67
N ILE A 7 -4.69 6.31 -19.91
CA ILE A 7 -4.96 5.73 -21.25
C ILE A 7 -6.42 5.29 -21.25
N ASP A 8 -7.23 5.82 -22.16
CA ASP A 8 -8.67 5.52 -22.24
C ASP A 8 -9.39 5.64 -20.89
N ASP A 9 -9.15 6.76 -20.18
CA ASP A 9 -9.67 7.08 -18.84
C ASP A 9 -9.26 6.11 -17.71
N LYS A 10 -8.34 5.17 -17.97
CA LYS A 10 -7.76 4.25 -16.98
C LYS A 10 -6.34 4.69 -16.60
N ASN A 11 -5.99 4.55 -15.31
CA ASN A 11 -4.67 4.91 -14.80
C ASN A 11 -3.73 3.70 -14.82
N TYR A 12 -2.49 3.92 -15.27
CA TYR A 12 -1.41 2.94 -15.32
C TYR A 12 -0.11 3.53 -14.74
N TYR A 13 0.80 2.68 -14.28
CA TYR A 13 2.11 3.12 -13.79
C TYR A 13 3.25 2.53 -14.62
N PHE A 14 4.13 3.40 -15.12
CA PHE A 14 5.31 3.02 -15.89
C PHE A 14 6.59 3.39 -15.16
N ASN A 15 7.55 2.48 -15.09
CA ASN A 15 8.85 2.80 -14.51
C ASN A 15 9.68 3.72 -15.43
N GLN A 16 10.90 4.10 -15.00
CA GLN A 16 11.77 5.01 -15.75
C GLN A 16 12.18 4.48 -17.14
N SER A 17 12.08 3.18 -17.38
CA SER A 17 12.34 2.55 -18.68
C SER A 17 11.08 2.45 -19.55
N GLY A 18 9.94 2.96 -19.08
CA GLY A 18 8.65 2.89 -19.78
C GLY A 18 7.99 1.52 -19.72
N VAL A 19 8.42 0.63 -18.82
CA VAL A 19 7.82 -0.69 -18.62
C VAL A 19 6.64 -0.55 -17.67
N LEU A 20 5.49 -1.13 -18.04
CA LEU A 20 4.29 -1.20 -17.20
C LEU A 20 4.61 -1.94 -15.90
N GLN A 21 4.16 -1.43 -14.77
CA GLN A 21 4.37 -2.03 -13.47
C GLN A 21 3.03 -2.40 -12.82
N THR A 22 3.07 -3.46 -12.02
CA THR A 22 2.01 -3.84 -11.09
C THR A 22 2.50 -3.70 -9.66
N GLY A 23 1.58 -3.38 -8.74
CA GLY A 23 1.87 -3.17 -7.33
C GLY A 23 1.34 -1.83 -6.81
N VAL A 24 1.81 -1.46 -5.61
CA VAL A 24 1.41 -0.24 -4.93
C VAL A 24 2.45 0.85 -5.18
N PHE A 25 2.02 1.97 -5.76
CA PHE A 25 2.90 3.09 -6.09
C PHE A 25 2.31 4.41 -5.57
N SER A 26 3.18 5.29 -5.08
CA SER A 26 2.80 6.65 -4.71
C SER A 26 2.46 7.45 -5.96
N THR A 27 1.33 8.15 -5.92
CA THR A 27 0.93 9.13 -6.94
C THR A 27 0.60 10.47 -6.28
N GLU A 28 0.18 11.46 -7.08
CA GLU A 28 -0.27 12.76 -6.56
C GLU A 28 -1.52 12.63 -5.68
N ASP A 29 -2.33 11.57 -5.87
CA ASP A 29 -3.53 11.29 -5.09
C ASP A 29 -3.28 10.33 -3.91
N GLY A 30 -2.02 10.01 -3.60
CA GLY A 30 -1.62 9.00 -2.61
C GLY A 30 -1.29 7.64 -3.23
N PHE A 31 -1.18 6.61 -2.40
CA PHE A 31 -0.84 5.26 -2.88
C PHE A 31 -2.03 4.63 -3.62
N LYS A 32 -1.84 4.25 -4.88
CA LYS A 32 -2.82 3.49 -5.68
C LYS A 32 -2.35 2.05 -5.89
N TYR A 33 -3.29 1.13 -6.07
CA TYR A 33 -2.98 -0.25 -6.43
C TYR A 33 -3.15 -0.47 -7.93
N PHE A 34 -2.04 -0.59 -8.64
CA PHE A 34 -1.98 -0.96 -10.06
C PHE A 34 -1.97 -2.47 -10.15
N ALA A 35 -3.14 -3.06 -10.30
CA ALA A 35 -3.35 -4.48 -10.02
C ALA A 35 -3.05 -5.38 -11.23
N PRO A 36 -2.69 -6.66 -11.01
CA PRO A 36 -2.75 -7.68 -12.06
C PRO A 36 -4.15 -7.76 -12.68
N ALA A 37 -4.25 -8.28 -13.90
CA ALA A 37 -5.52 -8.44 -14.59
C ALA A 37 -6.52 -9.30 -13.78
N ASN A 38 -7.80 -8.94 -13.84
CA ASN A 38 -8.91 -9.64 -13.16
C ASN A 38 -8.77 -9.73 -11.63
N THR A 39 -8.13 -8.75 -11.00
CA THR A 39 -8.08 -8.63 -9.54
C THR A 39 -9.41 -8.10 -8.98
N LEU A 40 -10.02 -7.11 -9.64
CA LEU A 40 -11.33 -6.53 -9.28
C LEU A 40 -12.06 -6.14 -10.56
N ASP A 41 -13.35 -6.48 -10.65
CA ASP A 41 -14.26 -6.08 -11.75
C ASP A 41 -13.67 -6.22 -13.16
N GLU A 42 -12.97 -7.34 -13.40
CA GLU A 42 -12.36 -7.67 -14.70
C GLU A 42 -11.36 -6.59 -15.20
N ASN A 43 -10.64 -5.93 -14.28
CA ASN A 43 -9.62 -4.93 -14.62
C ASN A 43 -8.51 -5.46 -15.54
N LEU A 44 -7.89 -4.56 -16.29
CA LEU A 44 -6.74 -4.87 -17.15
C LEU A 44 -5.43 -4.93 -16.33
N GLU A 45 -4.41 -5.57 -16.90
CA GLU A 45 -3.08 -5.64 -16.29
C GLU A 45 -2.53 -4.23 -16.01
N GLY A 46 -2.13 -3.98 -14.77
CA GLY A 46 -1.58 -2.71 -14.32
C GLY A 46 -2.58 -1.56 -14.23
N GLU A 47 -3.87 -1.82 -14.39
CA GLU A 47 -4.92 -0.83 -14.16
C GLU A 47 -4.98 -0.48 -12.67
N ALA A 48 -5.01 0.82 -12.35
CA ALA A 48 -5.32 1.26 -11.01
C ALA A 48 -6.79 0.93 -10.69
N ILE A 49 -7.02 0.17 -9.62
CA ILE A 49 -8.35 -0.24 -9.20
C ILE A 49 -8.80 0.45 -7.92
N ASP A 50 -10.12 0.57 -7.75
CA ASP A 50 -10.76 1.10 -6.55
C ASP A 50 -10.83 0.04 -5.43
N PHE A 51 -9.66 -0.42 -5.00
CA PHE A 51 -9.52 -1.47 -3.98
C PHE A 51 -9.62 -0.89 -2.56
N THR A 52 -10.25 -1.64 -1.64
CA THR A 52 -10.29 -1.35 -0.20
C THR A 52 -9.88 -2.58 0.61
N GLY A 53 -9.38 -2.35 1.82
CA GLY A 53 -8.99 -3.40 2.75
C GLY A 53 -7.53 -3.84 2.67
N LYS A 54 -7.22 -4.96 3.32
CA LYS A 54 -5.85 -5.48 3.46
C LYS A 54 -5.36 -6.10 2.16
N LEU A 55 -4.17 -5.69 1.72
CA LEU A 55 -3.48 -6.24 0.55
C LEU A 55 -2.12 -6.79 0.97
N ILE A 56 -1.76 -7.98 0.46
CA ILE A 56 -0.46 -8.61 0.72
C ILE A 56 0.23 -8.89 -0.62
N ILE A 57 1.44 -8.34 -0.79
CA ILE A 57 2.28 -8.55 -1.98
C ILE A 57 3.69 -8.89 -1.49
N ASP A 58 4.18 -10.11 -1.80
CA ASP A 58 5.51 -10.58 -1.40
C ASP A 58 5.81 -10.31 0.07
N GLU A 59 4.92 -10.75 0.96
CA GLU A 59 4.96 -10.55 2.42
C GLU A 59 4.80 -9.09 2.90
N ASN A 60 4.82 -8.10 2.01
CA ASN A 60 4.53 -6.71 2.35
C ASN A 60 3.03 -6.55 2.57
N ILE A 61 2.65 -5.81 3.61
CA ILE A 61 1.26 -5.59 3.99
C ILE A 61 0.92 -4.14 3.71
N TYR A 62 -0.21 -3.91 3.06
CA TYR A 62 -0.80 -2.61 2.80
C TYR A 62 -2.24 -2.64 3.29
N TYR A 63 -2.81 -1.46 3.53
CA TYR A 63 -4.23 -1.31 3.80
C TYR A 63 -4.78 -0.19 2.94
N PHE A 64 -5.89 -0.41 2.25
CA PHE A 64 -6.54 0.60 1.42
C PHE A 64 -7.82 1.10 2.12
N ASP A 65 -7.92 2.41 2.27
CA ASP A 65 -9.07 3.07 2.87
C ASP A 65 -10.24 3.18 1.89
N ASP A 66 -11.42 3.57 2.40
CA ASP A 66 -12.66 3.73 1.61
C ASP A 66 -12.57 4.77 0.48
N ASN A 67 -11.51 5.60 0.48
CA ASN A 67 -11.16 6.50 -0.62
C ASN A 67 -10.29 5.84 -1.71
N TYR A 68 -10.09 4.52 -1.63
CA TYR A 68 -9.30 3.71 -2.55
C TYR A 68 -7.82 4.10 -2.60
N ARG A 69 -7.28 4.59 -1.49
CA ARG A 69 -5.86 4.94 -1.34
C ARG A 69 -5.23 4.14 -0.22
N GLY A 70 -3.96 3.79 -0.39
CA GLY A 70 -3.17 3.11 0.62
C GLY A 70 -2.99 4.02 1.85
N ALA A 71 -3.31 3.48 3.01
CA ALA A 71 -3.13 4.12 4.30
C ALA A 71 -1.64 4.29 4.62
N VAL A 72 -1.33 5.37 5.34
CA VAL A 72 -0.01 5.71 5.85
C VAL A 72 -0.12 6.07 7.33
N GLU A 73 1.02 6.04 8.01
CA GLU A 73 1.16 6.34 9.43
C GLU A 73 0.28 5.43 10.31
N TRP A 74 -0.15 5.93 11.47
CA TRP A 74 -0.90 5.16 12.45
C TRP A 74 -2.31 4.84 11.96
N LYS A 75 -2.66 3.55 12.00
CA LYS A 75 -3.99 3.06 11.68
C LYS A 75 -4.43 2.00 12.67
N GLU A 76 -5.63 2.15 13.22
CA GLU A 76 -6.28 1.11 14.01
C GLU A 76 -7.16 0.26 13.08
N LEU A 77 -6.92 -1.05 13.06
CA LEU A 77 -7.67 -2.04 12.28
C LEU A 77 -8.18 -3.09 13.25
N ASP A 78 -9.50 -3.23 13.40
CA ASP A 78 -10.13 -4.21 14.30
C ASP A 78 -9.58 -4.22 15.75
N GLY A 79 -9.20 -3.05 16.28
CA GLY A 79 -8.61 -2.90 17.63
C GLY A 79 -7.09 -3.11 17.69
N GLU A 80 -6.46 -3.41 16.56
CA GLU A 80 -5.02 -3.62 16.42
C GLU A 80 -4.35 -2.41 15.75
N MET A 81 -3.37 -1.83 16.45
CA MET A 81 -2.62 -0.69 15.92
C MET A 81 -1.56 -1.16 14.93
N HIS A 82 -1.53 -0.51 13.77
CA HIS A 82 -0.55 -0.69 12.72
C HIS A 82 0.11 0.67 12.43
N TYR A 83 1.34 0.63 11.89
CA TYR A 83 1.98 1.82 11.33
C TYR A 83 2.41 1.53 9.89
N PHE A 84 1.91 2.30 8.94
CA PHE A 84 2.24 2.17 7.52
C PHE A 84 3.26 3.23 7.12
N SER A 85 4.29 2.83 6.37
CA SER A 85 5.35 3.73 5.90
C SER A 85 4.77 4.88 5.06
N PRO A 86 5.03 6.16 5.40
CA PRO A 86 4.67 7.28 4.54
C PRO A 86 5.34 7.23 3.16
N GLU A 87 6.52 6.62 3.07
CA GLU A 87 7.32 6.53 1.85
C GLU A 87 6.90 5.38 0.92
N THR A 88 6.35 4.29 1.48
CA THR A 88 6.12 3.06 0.72
C THR A 88 4.73 2.45 0.90
N GLY A 89 3.92 2.93 1.84
CA GLY A 89 2.62 2.35 2.20
C GLY A 89 2.70 0.99 2.92
N LYS A 90 3.89 0.45 3.16
CA LYS A 90 4.10 -0.86 3.78
C LYS A 90 3.94 -0.80 5.29
N ALA A 91 3.24 -1.77 5.88
CA ALA A 91 3.18 -1.93 7.33
C ALA A 91 4.58 -2.19 7.90
N PHE A 92 4.91 -1.54 9.00
CA PHE A 92 6.13 -1.76 9.74
C PHE A 92 6.12 -3.15 10.39
N LYS A 93 7.30 -3.78 10.44
CA LYS A 93 7.52 -5.09 11.08
C LYS A 93 8.80 -5.02 11.92
N GLY A 94 8.83 -5.75 13.04
CA GLY A 94 9.95 -5.73 13.98
C GLY A 94 10.08 -4.42 14.75
N LEU A 95 11.28 -4.17 15.31
CA LEU A 95 11.58 -2.97 16.10
C LEU A 95 11.84 -1.77 15.18
N ASN A 96 11.02 -0.73 15.30
CA ASN A 96 11.12 0.50 14.52
C ASN A 96 11.10 1.72 15.43
N GLN A 97 11.76 2.80 15.01
CA GLN A 97 11.69 4.10 15.67
C GLN A 97 10.69 4.98 14.90
N ILE A 98 9.71 5.55 15.61
CA ILE A 98 8.70 6.46 15.06
C ILE A 98 8.71 7.71 15.96
N GLY A 99 9.19 8.83 15.42
CA GLY A 99 9.55 9.99 16.24
C GLY A 99 10.69 9.67 17.21
N ASP A 100 10.51 10.02 18.48
CA ASP A 100 11.51 9.78 19.54
C ASP A 100 11.36 8.39 20.21
N ASP A 101 10.26 7.69 19.94
CA ASP A 101 9.91 6.43 20.58
C ASP A 101 10.19 5.20 19.70
N LYS A 102 10.38 4.05 20.36
CA LYS A 102 10.57 2.75 19.70
C LYS A 102 9.35 1.85 19.91
N TYR A 103 8.89 1.24 18.83
CA TYR A 103 7.74 0.35 18.80
C TYR A 103 8.13 -0.98 18.15
N TYR A 104 7.56 -2.07 18.62
CA TYR A 104 7.73 -3.38 18.02
C TYR A 104 6.42 -3.82 17.35
N PHE A 105 6.51 -4.24 16.09
CA PHE A 105 5.40 -4.78 15.31
C PHE A 105 5.65 -6.26 15.00
N ASN A 106 4.62 -7.10 15.09
CA ASN A 106 4.75 -8.52 14.75
C ASN A 106 4.87 -8.75 13.23
N SER A 107 4.91 -10.02 12.78
CA SER A 107 4.99 -10.39 11.36
C SER A 107 3.81 -9.91 10.51
N ASP A 108 2.67 -9.68 11.15
CA ASP A 108 1.43 -9.20 10.53
C ASP A 108 1.28 -7.67 10.58
N GLY A 109 2.26 -6.97 11.16
CA GLY A 109 2.30 -5.51 11.28
C GLY A 109 1.54 -4.95 12.49
N VAL A 110 1.13 -5.80 13.43
CA VAL A 110 0.41 -5.39 14.65
C VAL A 110 1.39 -4.93 15.72
N MET A 111 1.21 -3.71 16.21
CA MET A 111 1.98 -3.12 17.31
C MET A 111 1.76 -3.91 18.60
N GLN A 112 2.85 -4.39 19.20
CA GLN A 112 2.80 -5.14 20.44
C GLN A 112 2.82 -4.21 21.66
N LYS A 113 2.14 -4.63 22.74
CA LYS A 113 2.12 -3.95 24.03
C LYS A 113 2.60 -4.94 25.10
N GLY A 114 3.50 -4.49 25.99
CA GLY A 114 4.08 -5.34 27.03
C GLY A 114 5.45 -5.91 26.65
N PHE A 115 5.91 -6.93 27.39
CA PHE A 115 7.16 -7.61 27.09
C PHE A 115 7.01 -8.45 25.82
N VAL A 116 7.92 -8.24 24.86
CA VAL A 116 8.12 -9.09 23.67
C VAL A 116 9.30 -10.00 23.91
#